data_AF-A0A0R3QFT5-F1
#
_entry.id   AF-A0A0R3QFT5-F1
#
_cell.length_a   1.000
_cell.length_b   1.000
_cell.length_c   1.000
_cell.angle_alpha   90.00
_cell.angle_beta   90.00
_cell.angle_gamma   90.00
#
_symmetry.space_group_name_H-M   'P 1'
#
loop_
_entity.id
_entity.type
_entity.pdbx_description
1 polymer ?
#
loop_
_entity_poly.entity_id
_entity_poly.type
_entity_poly.pdbx_seq_one_letter_code
_entity_poly.pdbx_strand_id
1 'polypeptide(L)'
;MDFIRRQRASPSHDPNTVHCLCGADADLIMLGLATHEPNFNIIREEFVPNQQRPCDLCGQYGHGLNDCKGLASDDNSECQSTPLQKETNFIFIRLPVLREYLERELHIPNCSIPFDLERAIDDWVFMCFFVGNDFLPHLPSLEIRENAIDRLVKLYKDMVCEMKGHLTDSGIVHIERAQIILDKLGEVEDEIFKSRQ
;
A
#
# COMPACT_ATOMS: atom_id res chain seq x y z
N MET A 1 -1.40 -12.59 -8.64
CA MET A 1 -2.85 -12.71 -8.36
C MET A 1 -3.65 -13.53 -9.38
N ASP A 2 -3.13 -13.80 -10.58
CA ASP A 2 -3.83 -14.57 -11.61
C ASP A 2 -4.36 -15.94 -11.17
N PHE A 3 -3.60 -16.65 -10.32
CA PHE A 3 -4.05 -17.92 -9.76
C PHE A 3 -5.36 -17.77 -8.98
N ILE A 4 -5.42 -16.81 -8.04
CA ILE A 4 -6.61 -16.55 -7.21
C ILE A 4 -7.78 -16.12 -8.10
N ARG A 5 -7.54 -15.24 -9.08
CA ARG A 5 -8.59 -14.81 -10.02
C ARG A 5 -9.18 -15.99 -10.82
N ARG A 6 -8.32 -16.88 -11.32
CA ARG A 6 -8.78 -18.09 -12.06
C ARG A 6 -9.48 -19.08 -11.14
N GLN A 7 -8.99 -19.23 -9.91
CA GLN A 7 -9.61 -20.10 -8.91
C GLN A 7 -11.01 -19.60 -8.57
N ARG A 8 -11.18 -18.31 -8.27
CA ARG A 8 -12.47 -17.68 -7.97
C ARG A 8 -13.48 -17.77 -9.11
N ALA A 9 -13.00 -17.76 -10.36
CA ALA A 9 -13.85 -17.96 -11.55
C ALA A 9 -14.33 -19.42 -11.72
N SER A 10 -13.73 -20.38 -11.01
CA SER A 10 -14.16 -21.79 -11.06
C SER A 10 -15.43 -22.00 -10.25
N PRO A 11 -16.44 -22.72 -10.77
CA PRO A 11 -17.66 -23.03 -10.01
C PRO A 11 -17.41 -23.97 -8.82
N SER A 12 -16.26 -24.66 -8.80
CA SER A 12 -15.87 -25.56 -7.70
C SER A 12 -15.14 -24.84 -6.55
N HIS A 13 -14.99 -23.52 -6.64
CA HIS A 13 -14.26 -22.75 -5.65
C HIS A 13 -15.08 -22.52 -4.38
N ASP A 14 -14.45 -22.71 -3.22
CA ASP A 14 -15.05 -22.35 -1.94
C ASP A 14 -14.83 -20.85 -1.66
N PRO A 15 -15.91 -20.03 -1.64
CA PRO A 15 -15.82 -18.59 -1.41
C PRO A 15 -15.34 -18.23 0.00
N ASN A 16 -15.28 -19.20 0.94
CA ASN A 16 -14.79 -18.98 2.29
C ASN A 16 -13.32 -19.37 2.48
N THR A 17 -12.61 -19.70 1.39
CA THR A 17 -11.17 -20.02 1.43
C THR A 17 -10.39 -18.92 2.14
N VAL A 18 -9.56 -19.29 3.11
CA VAL A 18 -8.70 -18.35 3.85
C VAL A 18 -7.34 -18.27 3.17
N HIS A 19 -7.04 -17.11 2.58
CA HIS A 19 -5.78 -16.83 1.90
C HIS A 19 -4.77 -16.20 2.86
N CYS A 20 -3.52 -16.63 2.76
CA CYS A 20 -2.38 -16.03 3.46
C CYS A 20 -1.23 -15.83 2.47
N LEU A 21 -0.85 -14.59 2.20
CA LEU A 21 0.23 -14.23 1.29
C LEU A 21 1.45 -13.76 2.07
N CYS A 22 2.61 -14.35 1.82
CA CYS A 22 3.86 -13.93 2.44
C CYS A 22 4.58 -12.89 1.56
N GLY A 23 4.90 -11.73 2.10
CA GLY A 23 5.75 -10.74 1.43
C GLY A 23 5.76 -9.37 2.10
N ALA A 24 6.79 -8.57 1.82
CA ALA A 24 7.05 -7.30 2.51
C ALA A 24 6.52 -6.06 1.76
N ASP A 25 6.19 -6.20 0.48
CA ASP A 25 5.85 -5.08 -0.39
C ASP A 25 4.46 -4.49 -0.06
N ALA A 26 4.34 -3.17 -0.16
CA ALA A 26 3.09 -2.46 0.11
C ALA A 26 2.00 -2.81 -0.93
N ASP A 27 2.40 -3.08 -2.17
CA ASP A 27 1.52 -3.45 -3.28
C ASP A 27 0.69 -4.71 -2.97
N LEU A 28 1.17 -5.58 -2.08
CA LEU A 28 0.43 -6.77 -1.67
C LEU A 28 -0.89 -6.43 -0.99
N ILE A 29 -0.98 -5.29 -0.29
CA ILE A 29 -2.23 -4.82 0.32
C ILE A 29 -3.23 -4.48 -0.79
N MET A 30 -2.81 -3.70 -1.78
CA MET A 30 -3.65 -3.29 -2.92
C MET A 30 -4.08 -4.50 -3.76
N LEU A 31 -3.12 -5.38 -4.07
CA LEU A 31 -3.38 -6.61 -4.81
C LEU A 31 -4.31 -7.55 -4.06
N GLY A 32 -4.16 -7.67 -2.75
CA GLY A 32 -5.03 -8.49 -1.91
C GLY A 32 -6.45 -7.95 -1.86
N LEU A 33 -6.64 -6.63 -1.72
CA LEU A 33 -7.95 -5.98 -1.79
C LEU A 33 -8.62 -6.19 -3.15
N ALA A 34 -7.87 -6.03 -4.25
CA ALA A 34 -8.35 -6.22 -5.61
C ALA A 34 -8.76 -7.67 -5.96
N THR A 35 -8.45 -8.65 -5.10
CA THR A 35 -8.98 -10.02 -5.28
C THR A 35 -10.46 -10.12 -4.93
N HIS A 36 -10.97 -9.21 -4.09
CA HIS A 36 -12.27 -9.28 -3.40
C HIS A 36 -12.55 -10.62 -2.73
N GLU A 37 -11.50 -11.29 -2.24
CA GLU A 37 -11.64 -12.44 -1.36
C GLU A 37 -11.93 -11.95 0.06
N PRO A 38 -12.99 -12.45 0.72
CA PRO A 38 -13.39 -11.94 2.03
C PRO A 38 -12.36 -12.24 3.12
N ASN A 39 -11.65 -13.38 3.00
CA ASN A 39 -10.71 -13.88 3.99
C ASN A 39 -9.26 -13.84 3.47
N PHE A 40 -8.66 -12.66 3.40
CA PHE A 40 -7.30 -12.49 2.90
C PHE A 40 -6.36 -11.88 3.94
N ASN A 41 -5.22 -12.53 4.19
CA ASN A 41 -4.22 -12.05 5.15
C ASN A 41 -2.85 -11.95 4.48
N ILE A 42 -2.05 -11.00 4.92
CA ILE A 42 -0.65 -10.88 4.51
C ILE A 42 0.23 -11.12 5.73
N ILE A 43 1.23 -11.97 5.59
CA ILE A 43 2.25 -12.20 6.61
C ILE A 43 3.56 -11.58 6.14
N ARG A 44 4.21 -10.83 7.04
CA ARG A 44 5.52 -10.22 6.77
C ARG A 44 6.35 -10.16 8.03
N GLU A 45 7.65 -10.01 7.86
CA GLU A 45 8.57 -9.72 8.96
C GLU A 45 8.24 -8.36 9.58
N GLU A 46 8.32 -8.30 10.91
CA GLU A 46 8.19 -7.07 11.67
C GLU A 46 9.31 -6.10 11.29
N PHE A 47 8.93 -4.88 10.91
CA PHE A 47 9.92 -3.84 10.65
C PHE A 47 10.36 -3.21 11.97
N VAL A 48 11.61 -3.47 12.38
CA VAL A 48 12.22 -2.86 13.56
C VAL A 48 13.03 -1.62 13.14
N PRO A 49 12.60 -0.39 13.46
CA PRO A 49 13.37 0.81 13.15
C PRO A 49 14.71 0.81 13.88
N ASN A 50 15.74 1.36 13.24
CA ASN A 50 17.12 1.45 13.77
C ASN A 50 17.81 0.10 14.06
N GLN A 51 17.35 -0.99 13.45
CA GLN A 51 18.06 -2.26 13.53
C GLN A 51 19.43 -2.15 12.84
N GLN A 52 20.50 -2.47 13.58
CA GLN A 52 21.84 -2.53 13.01
C GLN A 52 21.88 -3.61 11.93
N ARG A 53 22.18 -3.20 10.70
CA ARG A 53 22.39 -4.12 9.59
C ARG A 53 23.90 -4.39 9.47
N PRO A 54 24.30 -5.63 9.12
CA PRO A 54 25.69 -5.88 8.75
C PRO A 54 26.03 -5.09 7.49
N CYS A 55 27.29 -4.71 7.34
CA CYS A 55 27.77 -4.09 6.12
C CYS A 55 27.64 -5.08 4.94
N ASP A 56 27.07 -4.64 3.81
CA ASP A 56 26.87 -5.52 2.63
C ASP A 56 28.18 -5.99 1.97
N LEU A 57 29.31 -5.32 2.27
CA LEU A 57 30.64 -5.65 1.72
C LEU A 57 31.44 -6.64 2.58
N CYS A 58 31.48 -6.45 3.91
CA CYS A 58 32.33 -7.25 4.81
C CYS A 58 31.56 -8.04 5.87
N GLY A 59 30.23 -7.89 5.96
CA GLY A 59 29.39 -8.59 6.93
C GLY A 59 29.53 -8.14 8.38
N GLN A 60 30.37 -7.13 8.67
CA GLN A 60 30.59 -6.65 10.04
C GLN A 60 29.56 -5.59 10.46
N TYR A 61 29.31 -5.49 11.76
CA TYR A 61 28.40 -4.51 12.37
C TYR A 61 29.12 -3.22 12.75
N GLY A 62 28.37 -2.11 12.86
CA GLY A 62 28.86 -0.83 13.39
C GLY A 62 29.38 0.17 12.37
N HIS A 63 29.32 -0.13 11.07
CA HIS A 63 29.64 0.82 9.99
C HIS A 63 28.76 0.60 8.75
N GLY A 64 28.56 1.66 7.97
CA GLY A 64 27.83 1.59 6.69
C GLY A 64 28.76 1.25 5.52
N LEU A 65 28.17 1.12 4.32
CA LEU A 65 28.90 0.77 3.09
C LEU A 65 30.02 1.77 2.75
N ASN A 66 29.80 3.06 3.05
CA ASN A 66 30.75 4.14 2.77
C ASN A 66 31.99 4.13 3.68
N ASP A 67 31.87 3.58 4.89
CA ASP A 67 32.96 3.53 5.88
C ASP A 67 33.64 2.16 5.92
N CYS A 68 33.28 1.27 4.99
CA CYS A 68 33.80 -0.09 4.92
C CYS A 68 35.23 -0.09 4.38
N LYS A 69 36.16 -0.66 5.14
CA LYS A 69 37.57 -0.82 4.74
C LYS A 69 37.83 -2.06 3.89
N GLY A 70 36.80 -2.84 3.55
CA GLY A 70 36.90 -4.00 2.65
C GLY A 70 37.75 -5.16 3.15
N LEU A 71 38.11 -5.19 4.44
CA LEU A 71 38.88 -6.26 5.04
C LEU A 71 37.94 -7.40 5.45
N ALA A 72 38.18 -8.60 4.92
CA ALA A 72 37.57 -9.82 5.43
C ALA A 72 38.03 -10.04 6.89
N SER A 73 37.16 -10.55 7.75
CA SER A 73 37.51 -10.88 9.13
C SER A 73 38.62 -11.92 9.16
N ASP A 74 39.79 -11.57 9.72
CA ASP A 74 40.77 -12.55 10.17
C ASP A 74 40.11 -13.40 11.28
N ASP A 75 40.09 -14.72 11.10
CA ASP A 75 39.44 -15.74 11.95
C ASP A 75 39.91 -15.76 13.43
N ASN A 76 40.70 -14.80 13.90
CA ASN A 76 41.34 -14.81 15.22
C ASN A 76 41.27 -13.49 16.02
N SER A 77 40.43 -12.53 15.63
CA SER A 77 40.10 -11.42 16.52
C SER A 77 38.74 -11.69 17.17
N GLU A 78 38.65 -11.58 18.50
CA GLU A 78 37.39 -11.63 19.25
C GLU A 78 36.48 -10.48 18.77
N CYS A 79 35.81 -10.69 17.65
CA CYS A 79 34.91 -9.73 17.04
C CYS A 79 33.61 -9.77 17.82
N GLN A 80 33.42 -8.68 18.57
CA GLN A 80 32.27 -8.35 19.36
C GLN A 80 30.96 -8.68 18.62
N SER A 81 30.14 -9.48 19.31
CA SER A 81 28.75 -9.79 19.02
C SER A 81 28.49 -10.41 17.65
N THR A 82 28.50 -11.75 17.58
CA THR A 82 27.41 -12.42 16.86
C THR A 82 26.11 -11.83 17.44
N PRO A 83 25.26 -11.14 16.67
CA PRO A 83 23.96 -10.81 17.18
C PRO A 83 23.34 -12.15 17.60
N LEU A 84 22.96 -12.29 18.87
CA LEU A 84 22.01 -13.32 19.31
C LEU A 84 21.01 -13.46 18.17
N GLN A 85 20.88 -14.66 17.58
CA GLN A 85 19.92 -14.96 16.52
C GLN A 85 18.59 -14.38 16.95
N LYS A 86 18.30 -13.17 16.48
CA LYS A 86 17.21 -12.37 17.01
C LYS A 86 15.98 -13.00 16.39
N GLU A 87 15.08 -13.51 17.22
CA GLU A 87 13.88 -14.16 16.75
C GLU A 87 13.18 -13.22 15.77
N THR A 88 13.02 -13.66 14.52
CA THR A 88 12.32 -12.91 13.50
C THR A 88 10.84 -12.97 13.82
N ASN A 89 10.30 -11.85 14.30
CA ASN A 89 8.87 -11.72 14.53
C ASN A 89 8.14 -11.55 13.21
N PHE A 90 6.99 -12.20 13.08
CA PHE A 90 6.09 -12.04 11.96
C PHE A 90 4.83 -11.32 12.42
N ILE A 91 4.33 -10.43 11.56
CA ILE A 91 3.07 -9.72 11.75
C ILE A 91 2.07 -10.14 10.68
N PHE A 92 0.80 -10.16 11.06
CA PHE A 92 -0.32 -10.36 10.14
C PHE A 92 -1.02 -9.04 9.85
N ILE A 93 -1.11 -8.69 8.58
CA ILE A 93 -2.00 -7.64 8.08
C ILE A 93 -3.29 -8.33 7.64
N ARG A 94 -4.38 -8.08 8.37
CA ARG A 94 -5.69 -8.67 8.11
C ARG A 94 -6.50 -7.76 7.20
N LEU A 95 -6.62 -8.11 5.92
CA LEU A 95 -7.44 -7.35 4.98
C LEU A 95 -8.94 -7.31 5.33
N PRO A 96 -9.56 -8.36 5.94
CA PRO A 96 -10.96 -8.24 6.38
C PRO A 96 -11.16 -7.06 7.34
N VAL A 97 -10.22 -6.87 8.26
CA VAL A 97 -10.26 -5.75 9.22
C VAL A 97 -10.04 -4.43 8.50
N LEU A 98 -9.07 -4.36 7.59
CA LEU A 98 -8.85 -3.15 6.77
C LEU A 98 -10.09 -2.76 5.97
N ARG A 99 -10.83 -3.74 5.44
CA ARG A 99 -12.08 -3.49 4.72
C ARG A 99 -13.15 -2.85 5.60
N GLU A 100 -13.27 -3.25 6.87
CA GLU A 100 -14.17 -2.57 7.83
C GLU A 100 -13.76 -1.11 8.08
N TYR A 101 -12.45 -0.83 8.12
CA TYR A 101 -11.96 0.56 8.23
C TYR A 101 -12.27 1.36 6.96
N LEU A 102 -12.02 0.77 5.78
CA LEU A 102 -12.32 1.41 4.50
C LEU A 102 -13.81 1.63 4.29
N GLU A 103 -14.66 0.72 4.75
CA GLU A 103 -16.12 0.89 4.69
C GLU A 103 -16.55 2.15 5.43
N ARG A 104 -16.03 2.37 6.64
CA ARG A 104 -16.34 3.57 7.44
C ARG A 104 -15.75 4.82 6.81
N GLU A 105 -14.53 4.74 6.29
CA GLU A 105 -13.83 5.89 5.71
C GLU A 105 -14.44 6.29 4.36
N LEU A 106 -14.85 5.36 3.51
CA LEU A 106 -15.38 5.63 2.18
C LEU A 106 -16.89 5.85 2.15
N HIS A 107 -17.58 5.63 3.28
CA HIS A 107 -19.02 5.88 3.37
C HIS A 107 -19.34 7.37 3.17
N ILE A 108 -20.24 7.65 2.22
CA ILE A 108 -20.70 9.00 1.90
C ILE A 108 -22.16 9.13 2.35
N PRO A 109 -22.45 9.85 3.45
CA PRO A 109 -23.83 10.05 3.88
C PRO A 109 -24.57 10.92 2.85
N ASN A 110 -25.84 10.59 2.59
CA ASN A 110 -26.75 11.33 1.70
C ASN A 110 -26.35 11.39 0.21
N CYS A 111 -25.55 10.43 -0.27
CA CYS A 111 -25.27 10.33 -1.70
C CYS A 111 -26.49 9.82 -2.49
N SER A 112 -26.62 10.23 -3.75
CA SER A 112 -27.73 9.79 -4.63
C SER A 112 -27.59 8.35 -5.13
N ILE A 113 -26.41 7.74 -4.99
CA ILE A 113 -26.12 6.37 -5.42
C ILE A 113 -26.10 5.41 -4.22
N PRO A 114 -26.53 4.15 -4.39
CA PRO A 114 -26.34 3.13 -3.36
C PRO A 114 -24.84 2.90 -3.14
N PHE A 115 -24.44 2.84 -1.87
CA PHE A 115 -23.05 2.57 -1.51
C PHE A 115 -22.74 1.09 -1.73
N ASP A 116 -21.74 0.81 -2.56
CA ASP A 116 -21.16 -0.52 -2.77
C ASP A 116 -19.71 -0.51 -2.31
N LEU A 117 -19.42 -1.32 -1.29
CA LEU A 117 -18.08 -1.43 -0.70
C LEU A 117 -17.05 -1.97 -1.68
N GLU A 118 -17.40 -2.96 -2.50
CA GLU A 118 -16.43 -3.55 -3.42
C GLU A 118 -15.98 -2.53 -4.47
N ARG A 119 -16.94 -1.74 -4.97
CA ARG A 119 -16.68 -0.65 -5.92
C ARG A 119 -15.89 0.49 -5.29
N ALA A 120 -16.19 0.84 -4.04
CA ALA A 120 -15.44 1.84 -3.31
C ALA A 120 -13.98 1.40 -3.06
N ILE A 121 -13.76 0.10 -2.80
CA ILE A 121 -12.41 -0.47 -2.65
C ILE A 121 -11.64 -0.40 -3.98
N ASP A 122 -12.27 -0.72 -5.10
CA ASP A 122 -11.63 -0.59 -6.42
C ASP A 122 -11.18 0.85 -6.70
N ASP A 123 -12.06 1.80 -6.41
CA ASP A 123 -11.78 3.22 -6.55
C ASP A 123 -10.64 3.67 -5.63
N TRP A 124 -10.61 3.17 -4.39
CA TRP A 124 -9.54 3.45 -3.43
C TRP A 124 -8.19 2.86 -3.86
N VAL A 125 -8.17 1.62 -4.34
CA VAL A 125 -6.96 0.99 -4.90
C VAL A 125 -6.42 1.81 -6.07
N PHE A 126 -7.31 2.26 -6.97
CA PHE A 126 -6.89 3.11 -8.09
C PHE A 126 -6.35 4.46 -7.64
N MET A 127 -6.96 5.11 -6.64
CA MET A 127 -6.45 6.36 -6.06
C MET A 127 -5.04 6.19 -5.47
N CYS A 128 -4.75 5.05 -4.85
CA CYS A 128 -3.42 4.78 -4.29
C CYS A 128 -2.32 4.75 -5.37
N PHE A 129 -2.65 4.44 -6.63
CA PHE A 129 -1.66 4.49 -7.72
C PHE A 129 -1.15 5.92 -7.99
N PHE A 130 -1.93 6.97 -7.70
CA PHE A 130 -1.48 8.36 -7.87
C PHE A 130 -0.41 8.77 -6.84
N VAL A 131 -0.45 8.16 -5.66
CA VAL A 131 0.51 8.45 -4.58
C VAL A 131 1.88 7.85 -4.89
N GLY A 132 1.91 6.71 -5.58
CA GLY A 132 3.14 6.07 -6.05
C GLY A 132 2.91 4.62 -6.39
N ASN A 133 3.61 4.13 -7.41
CA ASN A 133 3.66 2.73 -7.79
C ASN A 133 4.97 2.45 -8.53
N ASP A 134 5.32 1.19 -8.72
CA ASP A 134 6.57 0.80 -9.38
C ASP A 134 6.63 1.16 -10.88
N PHE A 135 5.50 1.47 -11.51
CA PHE A 135 5.40 1.71 -12.96
C PHE A 135 5.44 3.19 -13.35
N LEU A 136 4.97 4.07 -12.47
CA LEU A 136 4.86 5.50 -12.72
C LEU A 136 5.59 6.30 -11.63
N PRO A 137 6.27 7.41 -11.99
CA PRO A 137 6.78 8.32 -10.98
C PRO A 137 5.62 8.88 -10.14
N HIS A 138 5.83 9.02 -8.84
CA HIS A 138 4.84 9.65 -7.96
C HIS A 138 4.63 11.11 -8.34
N LEU A 139 3.41 11.61 -8.18
CA LEU A 139 3.13 13.02 -8.38
C LEU A 139 3.86 13.84 -7.31
N PRO A 140 4.59 14.91 -7.67
CA PRO A 140 5.34 15.69 -6.69
C PRO A 140 4.47 16.24 -5.57
N SER A 141 3.20 16.58 -5.86
CA SER A 141 2.23 17.11 -4.90
C SER A 141 1.66 16.06 -3.93
N LEU A 142 1.90 14.76 -4.16
CA LEU A 142 1.35 13.68 -3.34
C LEU A 142 2.45 12.90 -2.64
N GLU A 143 2.52 13.04 -1.32
CA GLU A 143 3.42 12.26 -0.49
C GLU A 143 2.67 11.63 0.68
N ILE A 144 2.89 10.32 0.92
CA ILE A 144 2.20 9.59 2.01
C ILE A 144 2.42 10.26 3.36
N ARG A 145 3.61 10.83 3.58
CA ARG A 145 3.99 11.53 4.82
C ARG A 145 3.18 12.80 5.09
N GLU A 146 2.48 13.31 4.07
CA GLU A 146 1.71 14.56 4.12
C GLU A 146 0.19 14.32 4.05
N ASN A 147 -0.27 13.13 4.45
CA ASN A 147 -1.69 12.76 4.43
C ASN A 147 -2.30 12.82 3.01
N ALA A 148 -1.51 12.48 1.99
CA ALA A 148 -1.95 12.48 0.59
C ALA A 148 -3.18 11.58 0.35
N ILE A 149 -3.24 10.42 1.01
CA ILE A 149 -4.37 9.47 0.89
C ILE A 149 -5.65 10.12 1.42
N ASP A 150 -5.59 10.79 2.58
CA ASP A 150 -6.76 11.45 3.18
C ASP A 150 -7.28 12.59 2.30
N ARG A 151 -6.37 13.32 1.64
CA ARG A 151 -6.73 14.36 0.66
C ARG A 151 -7.42 13.76 -0.56
N LEU A 152 -6.87 12.68 -1.12
CA LEU A 152 -7.48 11.98 -2.26
C LEU A 152 -8.86 11.43 -1.92
N VAL A 153 -9.03 10.84 -0.74
CA VAL A 153 -10.34 10.34 -0.28
C VAL A 153 -11.37 11.47 -0.21
N LYS A 154 -11.00 12.67 0.26
CA LYS A 154 -11.90 13.83 0.26
C LYS A 154 -12.30 14.25 -1.16
N LEU A 155 -11.33 14.40 -2.06
CA LEU A 155 -11.59 14.74 -3.46
C LEU A 155 -12.47 13.71 -4.17
N TYR A 156 -12.26 12.43 -3.86
CA TYR A 156 -13.09 11.34 -4.36
C TYR A 156 -14.53 11.44 -3.87
N LYS A 157 -14.75 11.69 -2.57
CA LYS A 157 -16.11 11.87 -2.03
C LYS A 157 -16.84 13.02 -2.72
N ASP A 158 -16.15 14.14 -2.97
CA ASP A 158 -16.71 15.29 -3.68
C ASP A 158 -17.05 14.94 -5.14
N MET A 159 -16.16 14.23 -5.84
CA MET A 159 -16.38 13.77 -7.21
C MET A 159 -17.58 12.82 -7.30
N VAL A 160 -17.70 11.85 -6.40
CA VAL A 160 -18.81 10.88 -6.38
C VAL A 160 -20.15 11.59 -6.17
N CYS A 161 -20.20 12.59 -5.30
CA CYS A 161 -21.39 13.42 -5.08
C CYS A 161 -21.79 14.21 -6.34
N GLU A 162 -20.82 14.73 -7.08
CA GLU A 162 -21.03 15.55 -8.27
C GLU A 162 -21.45 14.72 -9.50
N MET A 163 -20.70 13.65 -9.80
CA MET A 163 -20.88 12.83 -11.00
C MET A 163 -21.82 11.64 -10.81
N LYS A 164 -22.24 11.36 -9.57
CA LYS A 164 -23.14 10.26 -9.19
C LYS A 164 -22.67 8.90 -9.74
N GLY A 165 -21.38 8.60 -9.59
CA GLY A 165 -20.82 7.31 -10.01
C GLY A 165 -19.38 7.07 -9.54
N HIS A 166 -18.96 5.82 -9.66
CA HIS A 166 -17.65 5.30 -9.25
C HIS A 166 -16.51 5.72 -10.18
N LEU A 167 -15.28 5.78 -9.68
CA LEU A 167 -14.12 6.18 -10.48
C LEU A 167 -13.72 5.10 -11.51
N THR A 168 -13.91 3.84 -11.13
CA THR A 168 -13.51 2.67 -11.89
C THR A 168 -14.67 1.70 -12.10
N ASP A 169 -14.55 0.88 -13.14
CA ASP A 169 -15.41 -0.25 -13.42
C ASP A 169 -14.60 -1.47 -13.85
N SER A 170 -14.45 -2.43 -12.93
CA SER A 170 -13.83 -3.74 -13.23
C SER A 170 -12.44 -3.61 -13.87
N GLY A 171 -11.66 -2.63 -13.41
CA GLY A 171 -10.32 -2.30 -13.94
C GLY A 171 -10.29 -1.28 -15.08
N ILE A 172 -11.44 -0.79 -15.56
CA ILE A 172 -11.53 0.29 -16.54
C ILE A 172 -11.75 1.62 -15.82
N VAL A 173 -10.95 2.63 -16.13
CA VAL A 173 -11.02 3.95 -15.49
C VAL A 173 -11.95 4.86 -16.29
N HIS A 174 -12.87 5.54 -15.60
CA HIS A 174 -13.63 6.63 -16.20
C HIS A 174 -12.80 7.91 -16.20
N ILE A 175 -12.15 8.18 -17.34
CA ILE A 175 -11.19 9.28 -17.48
C ILE A 175 -11.80 10.65 -17.14
N GLU A 176 -13.06 10.89 -17.50
CA GLU A 176 -13.78 12.14 -17.15
C GLU A 176 -13.87 12.35 -15.63
N ARG A 177 -14.06 11.27 -14.86
CA ARG A 177 -14.12 11.32 -13.39
C ARG A 177 -12.74 11.47 -12.77
N ALA A 178 -11.73 10.79 -13.34
CA ALA A 178 -10.35 10.93 -12.92
C ALA A 178 -9.82 12.36 -13.16
N GLN A 179 -10.22 12.97 -14.27
CA GLN A 179 -9.87 14.35 -14.59
C GLN A 179 -10.38 15.32 -13.53
N ILE A 180 -11.62 15.19 -13.05
CA ILE A 180 -12.16 16.06 -11.98
C ILE A 180 -11.31 15.99 -10.70
N ILE A 181 -10.83 14.80 -10.34
CA ILE A 181 -9.95 14.63 -9.16
C ILE A 181 -8.61 15.32 -9.39
N LEU A 182 -8.01 15.16 -10.58
CA LEU A 182 -6.73 15.79 -10.92
C LEU A 182 -6.84 17.31 -11.06
N ASP A 183 -7.93 17.82 -11.61
CA ASP A 183 -8.19 19.25 -11.73
C ASP A 183 -8.30 19.89 -10.33
N LYS A 184 -9.10 19.28 -9.44
CA LYS A 184 -9.22 19.75 -8.04
C LYS A 184 -7.91 19.58 -7.26
N LEU A 185 -7.11 18.55 -7.55
CA LEU A 185 -5.80 18.40 -6.95
C LEU A 185 -4.85 19.52 -7.41
N GLY A 186 -4.87 19.85 -8.70
CA GLY A 186 -4.10 20.92 -9.34
C GLY A 186 -4.28 22.28 -8.67
N GLU A 187 -5.50 22.61 -8.24
CA GLU A 187 -5.79 23.86 -7.53
C GLU A 187 -5.05 23.99 -6.19
N VAL A 188 -4.72 22.87 -5.54
CA VAL A 188 -4.10 22.85 -4.21
C VAL A 188 -2.60 22.55 -4.24
N GLU A 189 -2.03 22.23 -5.41
CA GLU A 189 -0.61 21.88 -5.54
C GLU A 189 0.31 23.04 -5.12
N ASP A 190 -0.02 24.27 -5.52
CA ASP A 190 0.74 25.46 -5.17
C ASP A 190 0.81 25.67 -3.65
N GLU A 191 -0.28 25.40 -2.93
CA GLU A 191 -0.30 25.50 -1.47
C GLU A 191 0.56 24.40 -0.82
N ILE A 192 0.50 23.18 -1.36
CA ILE A 192 1.31 22.05 -0.90
C ILE A 192 2.79 22.38 -1.05
N PHE A 193 3.21 22.89 -2.21
CA PHE A 193 4.62 23.24 -2.44
C PHE A 193 5.11 24.38 -1.56
N LYS A 194 4.26 25.37 -1.27
CA LYS A 194 4.59 26.44 -0.32
C LYS A 194 4.76 25.92 1.10
N SER A 195 3.97 24.94 1.52
CA SER A 195 4.06 24.36 2.86
C SER A 195 5.32 23.51 3.10
N ARG A 196 5.97 23.08 2.01
CA ARG A 196 7.21 22.27 2.03
C ARG A 196 8.50 23.11 2.10
N GLN A 197 8.42 24.41 1.82
CA GLN A 197 9.55 25.35 1.93
C GLN A 197 9.74 25.82 3.37
#